data_AF-X1ASH3-F1
#
_entry.id   AF-X1ASH3-F1
#
_cell.length_a   1.000
_cell.length_b   1.000
_cell.length_c   1.000
_cell.angle_alpha   90.00
_cell.angle_beta   90.00
_cell.angle_gamma   90.00
#
_symmetry.space_group_name_H-M   'P 1'
#
loop_
_entity.id
_entity.type
_entity.pdbx_description
1 polymer ?
#
loop_
_entity_poly.entity_id
_entity_poly.type
_entity_poly.pdbx_seq_one_letter_code
_entity_poly.pdbx_strand_id
1 'polypeptide(L)'
;MLIKHMVFGPIETNCYLVACEETLEAFVIDPDIREEREKEEILGEINLRKLRLRYIINTHYHADHTGGNSMLKKATGAEILIHELDAPFLPEPWKIMSEIIRLHKEPPCPFCGYERAYLNILKEQGKAIMGCNACDFKFEMLASPPADRLLHHGDVVKVGQLELKVIHTPGHSPGGISLYVEKENALFSGDTLFNQS
;
A
#
# COMPACT_ATOMS: atom_id res chain seq x y z
N MET A 1 -17.83 9.89 -9.99
CA MET A 1 -16.53 9.27 -9.63
C MET A 1 -16.54 7.82 -10.06
N LEU A 2 -15.48 7.36 -10.73
CA LEU A 2 -15.32 5.94 -11.06
C LEU A 2 -14.44 5.25 -10.01
N ILE A 3 -14.87 4.09 -9.51
CA ILE A 3 -14.08 3.21 -8.65
C ILE A 3 -14.01 1.83 -9.27
N LYS A 4 -12.79 1.31 -9.40
CA LYS A 4 -12.51 -0.10 -9.69
C LYS A 4 -11.80 -0.69 -8.48
N HIS A 5 -12.45 -1.64 -7.82
CA HIS A 5 -11.88 -2.45 -6.76
C HIS A 5 -11.20 -3.67 -7.36
N MET A 6 -10.01 -3.97 -6.85
CA MET A 6 -9.20 -5.16 -7.17
C MET A 6 -8.64 -5.71 -5.86
N VAL A 7 -8.30 -6.99 -5.86
CA VAL A 7 -7.72 -7.68 -4.71
C VAL A 7 -6.39 -8.26 -5.15
N PHE A 8 -5.32 -7.90 -4.44
CA PHE A 8 -3.96 -8.31 -4.80
C PHE A 8 -3.20 -8.88 -3.61
N GLY A 9 -2.10 -9.56 -3.94
CA GLY A 9 -1.15 -10.02 -2.94
C GLY A 9 -1.61 -11.23 -2.10
N PRO A 10 -0.73 -11.75 -1.25
CA PRO A 10 -0.94 -13.02 -0.56
C PRO A 10 -1.95 -12.95 0.60
N ILE A 11 -2.33 -11.75 1.02
CA ILE A 11 -3.28 -11.53 2.13
C ILE A 11 -4.54 -10.79 1.68
N GLU A 12 -4.81 -10.77 0.37
CA GLU A 12 -6.04 -10.24 -0.21
C GLU A 12 -6.27 -8.74 0.09
N THR A 13 -5.24 -7.91 -0.12
CA THR A 13 -5.33 -6.46 0.09
C THR A 13 -6.30 -5.84 -0.91
N ASN A 14 -7.20 -4.99 -0.40
CA ASN A 14 -8.11 -4.20 -1.21
C ASN A 14 -7.37 -3.02 -1.87
N CYS A 15 -7.18 -3.12 -3.18
CA CYS A 15 -6.63 -2.05 -4.02
C CYS A 15 -7.76 -1.34 -4.76
N TYR A 16 -7.69 0.00 -4.82
CA TYR A 16 -8.72 0.81 -5.48
C TYR A 16 -8.09 1.72 -6.54
N LEU A 17 -8.46 1.53 -7.80
CA LEU A 17 -8.24 2.51 -8.86
C LEU A 17 -9.45 3.44 -8.93
N VAL A 18 -9.22 4.73 -8.67
CA VAL A 18 -10.28 5.74 -8.61
C VAL A 18 -9.99 6.84 -9.62
N ALA A 19 -11.01 7.30 -10.33
CA ALA A 19 -10.86 8.32 -11.36
C ALA A 19 -11.94 9.40 -11.34
N CYS A 20 -11.53 10.61 -11.70
CA CYS A 20 -12.42 11.71 -12.07
C CYS A 20 -12.86 11.51 -13.53
N GLU A 21 -14.15 11.26 -13.74
CA GLU A 21 -14.70 10.94 -15.07
C GLU A 21 -14.63 12.13 -16.04
N GLU A 22 -14.64 13.34 -15.51
CA GLU A 22 -14.62 14.58 -16.28
C GLU A 22 -13.22 14.92 -16.82
N THR A 23 -12.16 14.57 -16.08
CA THR A 23 -10.77 14.93 -16.41
C THR A 23 -9.92 13.73 -16.81
N LEU A 24 -10.41 12.52 -16.57
CA LEU A 24 -9.70 11.24 -16.73
C LEU A 24 -8.44 11.13 -15.86
N GLU A 25 -8.25 12.02 -14.89
CA GLU A 25 -7.20 11.86 -13.88
C GLU A 25 -7.60 10.79 -12.87
N ALA A 26 -6.63 9.95 -12.51
CA ALA A 26 -6.84 8.82 -11.61
C ALA A 26 -5.77 8.75 -10.52
N PHE A 27 -6.10 8.03 -9.46
CA PHE A 27 -5.17 7.61 -8.43
C PHE A 27 -5.46 6.17 -8.04
N VAL A 28 -4.45 5.50 -7.50
CA VAL A 28 -4.59 4.14 -6.95
C VAL A 28 -4.31 4.18 -5.46
N ILE A 29 -5.07 3.40 -4.69
CA ILE A 29 -4.87 3.22 -3.25
C ILE A 29 -4.35 1.80 -3.01
N ASP A 30 -3.29 1.69 -2.20
CA ASP A 30 -2.73 0.45 -1.66
C ASP A 30 -2.51 -0.69 -2.68
N PRO A 31 -1.72 -0.46 -3.75
CA PRO A 31 -1.51 -1.47 -4.78
C PRO A 31 -0.54 -2.56 -4.31
N ASP A 32 -1.03 -3.69 -3.77
CA ASP A 32 -0.18 -4.84 -3.40
C ASP A 32 0.22 -5.76 -4.56
N ILE A 33 0.83 -5.19 -5.59
CA ILE A 33 1.16 -5.93 -6.80
C ILE A 33 2.45 -6.73 -6.57
N ARG A 34 2.36 -8.05 -6.74
CA ARG A 34 3.45 -9.01 -6.63
C ARG A 34 3.86 -9.57 -7.99
N GLU A 35 2.92 -9.59 -8.94
CA GLU A 35 3.12 -10.19 -10.26
C GLU A 35 2.86 -9.20 -11.40
N GLU A 36 3.50 -9.47 -12.54
CA GLU A 36 3.31 -8.69 -13.76
C GLU A 36 1.84 -8.71 -14.22
N ARG A 37 1.12 -9.82 -14.00
CA ARG A 37 -0.30 -9.95 -14.35
C ARG A 37 -1.17 -8.96 -13.58
N GLU A 38 -0.94 -8.81 -12.27
CA GLU A 38 -1.69 -7.87 -11.42
C GLU A 38 -1.42 -6.42 -11.85
N LYS A 39 -0.18 -6.11 -12.23
CA LYS A 39 0.17 -4.80 -12.81
C LYS A 39 -0.61 -4.55 -14.10
N GLU A 40 -0.64 -5.53 -15.01
CA GLU A 40 -1.36 -5.41 -16.29
C GLU A 40 -2.88 -5.30 -16.10
N GLU A 41 -3.44 -5.80 -15.00
CA GLU A 41 -4.86 -5.57 -14.68
C GLU A 41 -5.15 -4.09 -14.45
N ILE A 42 -4.30 -3.41 -13.66
CA ILE A 42 -4.43 -1.96 -13.41
C ILE A 42 -4.16 -1.17 -14.69
N LEU A 43 -3.06 -1.47 -15.40
CA LEU A 43 -2.70 -0.77 -16.63
C LEU A 43 -3.75 -1.00 -17.74
N GLY A 44 -4.37 -2.17 -17.78
CA GLY A 44 -5.48 -2.49 -18.66
C GLY A 44 -6.68 -1.57 -18.44
N GLU A 45 -7.10 -1.38 -17.20
CA GLU A 45 -8.20 -0.45 -16.86
C GLU A 45 -7.84 1.00 -17.18
N ILE A 46 -6.59 1.42 -16.88
CA ILE A 46 -6.08 2.75 -17.24
C ILE A 46 -6.16 2.97 -18.75
N ASN A 47 -5.66 2.01 -19.56
CA ASN A 47 -5.64 2.11 -21.01
C ASN A 47 -7.04 2.07 -21.62
N LEU A 48 -7.89 1.15 -21.16
CA LEU A 48 -9.27 1.00 -21.63
C LEU A 48 -10.06 2.30 -21.48
N ARG A 49 -9.86 2.99 -20.35
CA ARG A 49 -10.59 4.22 -19.98
C ARG A 49 -9.81 5.50 -20.31
N LYS A 50 -8.61 5.38 -20.90
CA LYS A 50 -7.70 6.49 -21.23
C LYS A 50 -7.38 7.39 -20.03
N LEU A 51 -7.20 6.77 -18.86
CA LEU A 51 -6.92 7.47 -17.62
C LEU A 51 -5.47 7.93 -17.57
N ARG A 52 -5.23 9.03 -16.83
CA ARG A 52 -3.89 9.46 -16.42
C ARG A 52 -3.72 9.20 -14.93
N LEU A 53 -2.95 8.18 -14.58
CA LEU A 53 -2.61 7.91 -13.18
C LEU A 53 -1.68 9.01 -12.66
N ARG A 54 -2.17 9.82 -11.73
CA ARG A 54 -1.44 10.93 -11.08
C ARG A 54 -0.71 10.46 -9.84
N TYR A 55 -1.40 9.68 -9.02
CA TYR A 55 -0.94 9.35 -7.68
C TYR A 55 -1.09 7.86 -7.37
N ILE A 56 -0.13 7.35 -6.62
CA ILE A 56 -0.19 6.13 -5.84
C ILE A 56 -0.27 6.59 -4.39
N ILE A 57 -1.38 6.35 -3.71
CA ILE A 57 -1.61 6.81 -2.34
C ILE A 57 -1.61 5.60 -1.43
N ASN A 58 -0.68 5.54 -0.47
CA ASN A 58 -0.68 4.49 0.53
C ASN A 58 -1.38 4.98 1.79
N THR A 59 -2.30 4.17 2.32
CA THR A 59 -2.96 4.45 3.61
C THR A 59 -1.98 4.32 4.76
N HIS A 60 -1.02 3.42 4.66
CA HIS A 60 0.06 3.22 5.60
C HIS A 60 1.24 2.44 4.98
N TYR A 61 2.33 2.26 5.74
CA TYR A 61 3.60 1.75 5.19
C TYR A 61 3.69 0.23 4.99
N HIS A 62 2.69 -0.56 5.38
CA HIS A 62 2.84 -2.01 5.38
C HIS A 62 3.09 -2.56 3.97
N ALA A 63 3.89 -3.63 3.91
CA ALA A 63 4.44 -4.13 2.65
C ALA A 63 3.36 -4.74 1.73
N ASP A 64 2.25 -5.16 2.32
CA ASP A 64 1.01 -5.60 1.69
C ASP A 64 0.11 -4.44 1.24
N HIS A 65 0.51 -3.19 1.40
CA HIS A 65 -0.15 -2.01 0.80
C HIS A 65 0.77 -1.28 -0.18
N THR A 66 2.09 -1.44 -0.03
CA THR A 66 3.10 -0.69 -0.81
C THR A 66 3.79 -1.53 -1.88
N GLY A 67 3.54 -2.84 -1.96
CA GLY A 67 4.30 -3.80 -2.76
C GLY A 67 4.42 -3.43 -4.25
N GLY A 68 3.35 -2.84 -4.81
CA GLY A 68 3.25 -2.46 -6.22
C GLY A 68 3.72 -1.03 -6.55
N ASN A 69 4.09 -0.23 -5.54
CA ASN A 69 4.46 1.18 -5.73
C ASN A 69 5.56 1.36 -6.79
N SER A 70 6.63 0.55 -6.70
CA SER A 70 7.78 0.61 -7.61
C SER A 70 7.37 0.29 -9.05
N MET A 71 6.54 -0.75 -9.24
CA MET A 71 6.06 -1.18 -10.55
C MET A 71 5.19 -0.11 -11.21
N LEU A 72 4.19 0.39 -10.49
CA LEU A 72 3.29 1.41 -11.03
C LEU A 72 3.98 2.74 -11.27
N LYS A 73 4.85 3.19 -10.36
CA LYS A 73 5.60 4.44 -10.55
C LYS A 73 6.47 4.37 -11.80
N LYS A 74 7.18 3.25 -12.02
CA LYS A 74 7.99 3.05 -13.23
C LYS A 74 7.15 3.02 -14.51
N ALA A 75 5.98 2.39 -14.47
CA ALA A 75 5.11 2.26 -15.64
C ALA A 75 4.36 3.55 -16.01
N THR A 76 4.04 4.40 -15.04
CA THR A 76 3.10 5.52 -15.22
C THR A 76 3.70 6.90 -14.93
N GLY A 77 4.79 6.97 -14.17
CA GLY A 77 5.33 8.23 -13.65
C GLY A 77 4.51 8.83 -12.50
N ALA A 78 3.51 8.12 -11.96
CA ALA A 78 2.70 8.60 -10.85
C ALA A 78 3.53 8.91 -9.59
N GLU A 79 3.10 9.91 -8.82
CA GLU A 79 3.71 10.31 -7.55
C GLU A 79 3.21 9.42 -6.41
N ILE A 80 4.11 8.98 -5.53
CA ILE A 80 3.80 8.21 -4.33
C ILE A 80 3.52 9.18 -3.18
N LEU A 81 2.36 9.02 -2.57
CA LEU A 81 1.86 9.83 -1.47
C LEU A 81 1.63 8.94 -0.26
N ILE A 82 2.09 9.39 0.91
CA ILE A 82 1.87 8.70 2.18
C ILE A 82 2.01 9.73 3.32
N HIS A 83 1.50 9.41 4.50
CA HIS A 83 1.70 10.25 5.68
C HIS A 83 3.18 10.36 6.09
N GLU A 84 3.58 11.53 6.60
CA GLU A 84 4.98 11.82 6.94
C GLU A 84 5.61 10.82 7.94
N LEU A 85 4.81 10.31 8.88
CA LEU A 85 5.27 9.39 9.91
C LEU A 85 5.56 7.98 9.38
N ASP A 86 4.93 7.61 8.26
CA ASP A 86 5.05 6.29 7.65
C ASP A 86 6.03 6.29 6.46
N ALA A 87 6.26 7.45 5.84
CA ALA A 87 7.17 7.61 4.71
C ALA A 87 8.60 7.04 4.92
N PRO A 88 9.25 7.15 6.11
CA PRO A 88 10.60 6.61 6.32
C PRO A 88 10.71 5.09 6.20
N PHE A 89 9.59 4.35 6.29
CA PHE A 89 9.57 2.90 6.20
C PHE A 89 9.46 2.38 4.77
N LEU A 90 9.01 3.21 3.81
CA LEU A 90 8.84 2.79 2.41
C LEU A 90 10.07 2.10 1.79
N PRO A 91 11.31 2.63 1.95
CA PRO A 91 12.48 2.01 1.33
C PRO A 91 12.91 0.69 1.99
N GLU A 92 12.51 0.47 3.25
CA GLU A 92 12.88 -0.71 4.02
C GLU A 92 11.72 -1.12 4.95
N PRO A 93 10.59 -1.65 4.41
CA PRO A 93 9.38 -1.92 5.19
C PRO A 93 9.59 -3.00 6.25
N TRP A 94 10.63 -3.82 6.11
CA TRP A 94 11.06 -4.82 7.10
C TRP A 94 11.76 -4.22 8.33
N LYS A 95 12.04 -2.90 8.39
CA LYS A 95 12.78 -2.28 9.51
C LYS A 95 12.12 -2.55 10.86
N ILE A 96 10.82 -2.30 10.97
CA ILE A 96 10.10 -2.52 12.23
C ILE A 96 10.10 -3.99 12.61
N MET A 97 9.80 -4.88 11.67
CA MET A 97 9.84 -6.32 11.91
C MET A 97 11.24 -6.79 12.35
N SER A 98 12.30 -6.28 11.72
CA SER A 98 13.67 -6.62 12.07
C SER A 98 14.03 -6.19 13.50
N GLU A 99 13.54 -5.04 13.94
CA GLU A 99 13.76 -4.54 15.29
C GLU A 99 12.95 -5.33 16.33
N ILE A 100 11.70 -5.69 16.01
CA ILE A 100 10.87 -6.56 16.87
C ILE A 100 11.56 -7.91 17.08
N ILE A 101 12.01 -8.55 16.00
CA ILE A 101 12.73 -9.84 16.06
C ILE A 101 14.01 -9.71 16.89
N ARG A 102 14.75 -8.61 16.74
CA ARG A 102 15.97 -8.33 17.51
C ARG A 102 15.70 -8.19 19.00
N LEU A 103 14.62 -7.49 19.38
CA LEU A 103 14.29 -7.19 20.79
C LEU A 103 13.59 -8.36 21.49
N HIS A 104 12.65 -9.03 20.83
CA HIS A 104 11.73 -9.99 21.46
C HIS A 104 12.06 -11.45 21.16
N LYS A 105 13.15 -11.72 20.42
CA LYS A 105 13.45 -13.01 19.78
C LYS A 105 12.43 -13.33 18.68
N GLU A 106 12.83 -14.13 17.70
CA GLU A 106 11.97 -14.53 16.56
C GLU A 106 10.59 -15.02 17.05
N PRO A 107 9.49 -14.40 16.57
CA PRO A 107 8.15 -14.75 17.03
C PRO A 107 7.74 -16.14 16.52
N PRO A 108 6.77 -16.81 17.15
CA PRO A 108 6.12 -17.98 16.55
C PRO A 108 5.61 -17.65 15.15
N CYS A 109 5.67 -18.62 14.24
CA CYS A 109 5.11 -18.48 12.91
C CYS A 109 3.62 -18.10 13.00
N PRO A 110 3.18 -17.02 12.35
CA PRO A 110 1.78 -16.57 12.44
C PRO A 110 0.80 -17.57 11.80
N PHE A 111 1.29 -18.48 10.98
CA PHE A 111 0.47 -19.47 10.29
C PHE A 111 0.35 -20.79 11.05
N CYS A 112 1.48 -21.39 11.46
CA CYS A 112 1.47 -22.72 12.07
C CYS A 112 1.72 -22.72 13.59
N GLY A 113 2.34 -21.67 14.14
CA GLY A 113 2.71 -21.57 15.56
C GLY A 113 3.78 -22.57 16.06
N TYR A 114 4.16 -23.58 15.28
CA TYR A 114 5.06 -24.66 15.71
C TYR A 114 6.53 -24.26 15.75
N GLU A 115 7.00 -23.56 14.71
CA GLU A 115 8.35 -23.00 14.65
C GLU A 115 8.33 -21.49 14.72
N ARG A 116 9.51 -20.90 14.91
CA ARG A 116 9.68 -19.44 14.85
C ARG A 116 9.75 -18.97 13.40
N ALA A 117 9.18 -17.80 13.14
CA ALA A 117 9.35 -17.13 11.87
C ALA A 117 10.78 -16.57 11.77
N TYR A 118 11.45 -16.82 10.65
CA TYR A 118 12.71 -16.18 10.32
C TYR A 118 12.47 -14.95 9.44
N LEU A 119 13.44 -14.03 9.43
CA LEU A 119 13.47 -12.90 8.51
C LEU A 119 14.80 -12.91 7.74
N ASN A 120 14.73 -13.10 6.42
CA ASN A 120 15.87 -13.03 5.53
C ASN A 120 15.85 -11.71 4.75
N ILE A 121 16.79 -10.80 5.04
CA ILE A 121 16.85 -9.48 4.42
C ILE A 121 17.81 -9.54 3.22
N LEU A 122 17.27 -9.33 2.01
CA LEU A 122 17.99 -9.35 0.74
C LEU A 122 18.11 -7.91 0.21
N LYS A 123 18.83 -7.05 0.94
CA LYS A 123 18.88 -5.59 0.67
C LYS A 123 19.26 -5.23 -0.76
N GLU A 124 20.21 -5.95 -1.36
CA GLU A 124 20.66 -5.72 -2.75
C GLU A 124 19.55 -6.00 -3.77
N GLN A 125 18.60 -6.86 -3.43
CA GLN A 125 17.42 -7.17 -4.24
C GLN A 125 16.22 -6.27 -3.88
N GLY A 126 16.38 -5.34 -2.93
CA GLY A 126 15.32 -4.45 -2.49
C GLY A 126 14.16 -5.19 -1.81
N LYS A 127 14.43 -6.30 -1.10
CA LYS A 127 13.38 -7.08 -0.45
C LYS A 127 13.81 -7.76 0.83
N ALA A 128 12.83 -8.20 1.62
CA ALA A 128 13.01 -9.18 2.69
C ALA A 128 11.97 -10.29 2.57
N ILE A 129 12.28 -11.47 3.10
CA ILE A 129 11.38 -12.61 3.14
C ILE A 129 11.21 -13.02 4.59
N MET A 130 9.99 -12.91 5.11
CA MET A 130 9.60 -13.54 6.36
C MET A 130 9.08 -14.95 6.04
N GLY A 131 9.55 -15.97 6.76
CA GLY A 131 9.12 -17.33 6.45
C GLY A 131 9.21 -18.30 7.62
N CYS A 132 8.81 -19.55 7.37
CA CYS A 132 8.85 -20.64 8.34
C CYS A 132 9.33 -21.93 7.68
N ASN A 133 10.23 -22.68 8.33
CA ASN A 133 10.75 -23.94 7.77
C ASN A 133 9.78 -25.12 7.97
N ALA A 134 8.83 -25.01 8.91
CA ALA A 134 7.87 -26.08 9.20
C ALA A 134 6.62 -26.11 8.29
N CYS A 135 6.20 -24.98 7.72
CA CYS A 135 4.90 -24.89 7.01
C CYS A 135 4.96 -24.18 5.65
N ASP A 136 6.16 -24.04 5.06
CA ASP A 136 6.40 -23.38 3.77
C ASP A 136 5.90 -21.93 3.64
N PHE A 137 5.41 -21.33 4.72
CA PHE A 137 5.00 -19.93 4.77
C PHE A 137 6.16 -19.02 4.33
N LYS A 138 5.86 -18.14 3.38
CA LYS A 138 6.75 -17.07 2.91
C LYS A 138 5.92 -15.83 2.63
N PHE A 139 6.36 -14.71 3.18
CA PHE A 139 5.79 -13.39 2.94
C PHE A 139 6.92 -12.46 2.49
N GLU A 140 6.79 -11.95 1.28
CA GLU A 140 7.80 -11.08 0.67
C GLU A 140 7.46 -9.62 0.98
N MET A 141 8.44 -8.87 1.47
CA MET A 141 8.35 -7.44 1.74
C MET A 141 9.20 -6.72 0.70
N LEU A 142 8.56 -6.02 -0.23
CA LEU A 142 9.22 -5.30 -1.31
C LEU A 142 9.49 -3.85 -0.92
N ALA A 143 10.70 -3.35 -1.19
CA ALA A 143 11.01 -1.95 -1.01
C ALA A 143 10.21 -1.07 -1.99
N SER A 144 9.60 -0.02 -1.46
CA SER A 144 8.99 1.07 -2.23
C SER A 144 10.01 2.18 -2.46
N PRO A 145 9.94 2.90 -3.60
CA PRO A 145 10.59 4.21 -3.70
C PRO A 145 10.13 5.14 -2.56
N PRO A 146 10.94 6.14 -2.18
CA PRO A 146 10.51 7.19 -1.27
C PRO A 146 9.25 7.89 -1.78
N ALA A 147 8.46 8.43 -0.85
CA ALA A 147 7.31 9.25 -1.19
C ALA A 147 7.77 10.52 -1.93
N ASP A 148 7.05 10.89 -2.99
CA ASP A 148 7.25 12.15 -3.70
C ASP A 148 6.55 13.30 -2.97
N ARG A 149 5.46 12.99 -2.24
CA ARG A 149 4.74 13.97 -1.42
C ARG A 149 4.31 13.38 -0.09
N LEU A 150 4.65 14.09 0.98
CA LEU A 150 4.20 13.76 2.33
C LEU A 150 2.81 14.35 2.57
N LEU A 151 1.94 13.59 3.23
CA LEU A 151 0.60 13.99 3.61
C LEU A 151 0.51 14.26 5.11
N HIS A 152 -0.37 15.20 5.47
CA HIS A 152 -0.70 15.58 6.84
C HIS A 152 -2.21 15.53 7.07
N HIS A 153 -2.63 15.47 8.34
CA HIS A 153 -4.04 15.60 8.69
C HIS A 153 -4.62 16.92 8.15
N GLY A 154 -5.78 16.84 7.50
CA GLY A 154 -6.48 18.00 6.95
C GLY A 154 -6.04 18.40 5.55
N ASP A 155 -5.00 17.78 4.99
CA ASP A 155 -4.61 17.99 3.60
C ASP A 155 -5.75 17.61 2.64
N VAL A 156 -5.77 18.28 1.50
CA VAL A 156 -6.68 17.94 0.39
C VAL A 156 -5.87 17.53 -0.82
N VAL A 157 -5.98 16.27 -1.21
CA VAL A 157 -5.40 15.75 -2.45
C VAL A 157 -6.40 15.97 -3.58
N LYS A 158 -6.00 16.73 -4.60
CA LYS A 158 -6.82 16.97 -5.79
C LYS A 158 -6.44 16.04 -6.93
N VAL A 159 -7.44 15.36 -7.50
CA VAL A 159 -7.31 14.51 -8.70
C VAL A 159 -8.43 14.86 -9.65
N GLY A 160 -8.14 15.67 -10.67
CA GLY A 160 -9.17 16.31 -11.46
C GLY A 160 -10.08 17.20 -10.60
N GLN A 161 -11.37 16.88 -10.59
CA GLN A 161 -12.38 17.55 -9.77
C GLN A 161 -12.66 16.84 -8.43
N LEU A 162 -11.99 15.71 -8.17
CA LEU A 162 -12.09 15.00 -6.89
C LEU A 162 -11.20 15.70 -5.86
N GLU A 163 -11.71 15.80 -4.65
CA GLU A 163 -11.01 16.32 -3.48
C GLU A 163 -11.05 15.25 -2.38
N LEU A 164 -9.89 14.67 -2.07
CA LEU A 164 -9.73 13.69 -1.01
C LEU A 164 -9.20 14.40 0.22
N LYS A 165 -10.00 14.47 1.28
CA LYS A 165 -9.56 14.97 2.58
C LYS A 165 -8.77 13.86 3.29
N VAL A 166 -7.54 14.19 3.69
CA VAL A 166 -6.68 13.28 4.47
C VAL A 166 -7.07 13.36 5.93
N ILE A 167 -7.45 12.24 6.51
CA ILE A 167 -7.74 12.11 7.94
C ILE A 167 -6.65 11.23 8.53
N HIS A 168 -5.77 11.80 9.35
CA HIS A 168 -4.82 10.99 10.13
C HIS A 168 -5.57 10.11 11.14
N THR A 169 -5.38 8.81 11.00
CA THR A 169 -6.03 7.74 11.78
C THR A 169 -4.96 6.78 12.33
N PRO A 170 -4.14 7.23 13.29
CA PRO A 170 -3.08 6.42 13.87
C PRO A 170 -3.66 5.27 14.69
N GLY A 171 -2.89 4.19 14.82
CA GLY A 171 -3.23 3.04 15.66
C GLY A 171 -2.60 1.77 15.11
N HIS A 172 -3.06 1.34 13.93
CA HIS A 172 -2.47 0.23 13.20
C HIS A 172 -1.03 0.53 12.75
N SER A 173 -0.80 1.74 12.24
CA SER A 173 0.53 2.33 12.05
C SER A 173 0.60 3.74 12.66
N PRO A 174 1.81 4.30 12.90
CA PRO A 174 1.96 5.66 13.40
C PRO A 174 1.38 6.72 12.45
N GLY A 175 1.53 6.51 11.14
CA GLY A 175 1.08 7.41 10.08
C GLY A 175 -0.15 6.94 9.33
N GLY A 176 -0.94 6.03 9.86
CA GLY A 176 -2.15 5.54 9.18
C GLY A 176 -3.09 6.69 8.80
N ILE A 177 -3.60 6.69 7.57
CA ILE A 177 -4.57 7.68 7.09
C ILE A 177 -5.81 7.02 6.50
N SER A 178 -6.92 7.73 6.60
CA SER A 178 -8.11 7.51 5.80
C SER A 178 -8.29 8.65 4.79
N LEU A 179 -8.83 8.34 3.61
CA LEU A 179 -9.10 9.30 2.54
C LEU A 179 -10.61 9.46 2.38
N TYR A 180 -11.13 10.66 2.66
CA TYR A 180 -12.55 10.96 2.58
C TYR A 180 -12.89 11.80 1.34
N VAL A 181 -13.81 11.29 0.52
CA VAL A 181 -14.35 11.99 -0.66
C VAL A 181 -15.77 12.44 -0.34
N GLU A 182 -15.89 13.68 0.14
CA GLU A 182 -17.14 14.23 0.70
C GLU A 182 -18.31 14.22 -0.30
N LYS A 183 -18.08 14.65 -1.53
CA LYS A 183 -19.11 14.71 -2.58
C LYS A 183 -19.75 13.34 -2.89
N GLU A 184 -18.98 12.28 -2.66
CA GLU A 184 -19.36 10.90 -2.98
C GLU A 184 -19.72 10.10 -1.72
N ASN A 185 -19.61 10.73 -0.54
CA ASN A 185 -19.77 10.11 0.77
C ASN A 185 -19.01 8.78 0.92
N ALA A 186 -17.77 8.75 0.42
CA ALA A 186 -16.92 7.55 0.41
C ALA A 186 -15.68 7.75 1.29
N LEU A 187 -15.32 6.71 2.06
CA LEU A 187 -14.12 6.67 2.89
C LEU A 187 -13.28 5.45 2.51
N PHE A 188 -12.01 5.68 2.21
CA PHE A 188 -11.01 4.60 2.11
C PHE A 188 -10.23 4.59 3.43
N SER A 189 -10.46 3.60 4.27
CA SER A 189 -9.97 3.57 5.65
C SER A 189 -8.60 2.92 5.84
N GLY A 190 -8.09 2.25 4.80
CA GLY A 190 -7.04 1.24 4.98
C GLY A 190 -7.45 0.28 6.10
N ASP A 191 -6.47 -0.06 6.93
CA ASP A 191 -6.62 -1.00 8.05
C ASP A 191 -7.10 -0.32 9.36
N THR A 192 -7.70 0.87 9.25
CA THR A 192 -8.27 1.57 10.40
C THR A 192 -9.58 0.92 10.87
N LEU A 193 -10.42 0.48 9.93
CA LEU A 193 -11.74 -0.11 10.19
C LEU A 193 -12.02 -1.24 9.21
N PHE A 194 -12.59 -2.34 9.72
CA PHE A 194 -13.07 -3.47 8.93
C PHE A 194 -14.59 -3.62 9.07
N ASN A 195 -15.20 -4.33 8.13
CA ASN A 195 -16.62 -4.66 8.23
C ASN A 195 -16.85 -5.51 9.50
N GLN A 196 -17.79 -5.08 10.35
CA GLN A 196 -18.11 -5.70 11.66
C GLN A 196 -17.07 -5.47 12.79
N SER A 197 -16.32 -4.36 12.73
CA SER A 197 -15.49 -3.89 13.85
C SER A 197 -16.31 -3.43 15.05
#